data_AF-A0A820KWU0-F1
#
_entry.id   AF-A0A820KWU0-F1
#
_cell.length_a   1.000
_cell.length_b   1.000
_cell.length_c   1.000
_cell.angle_alpha   90.00
_cell.angle_beta   90.00
_cell.angle_gamma   90.00
#
_symmetry.space_group_name_H-M   'P 1'
#
loop_
_entity.id
_entity.type
_entity.pdbx_description
1 polymer ?
#
loop_
_entity_poly.entity_id
_entity_poly.type
_entity_poly.pdbx_seq_one_letter_code
_entity_poly.pdbx_strand_id
1 'polypeptide(L)'
;ETEEGIDAWLTLVYLKGEQFYGSRIAALDLGGGSTQITYNPALSNTSLAEKLNLLLKVQQPIEPEQINAFRDPSNKNKKQMPKIDVDQAGLEEIKPVKHIKQQDMSNNEKNLTEEEIVMSHMHQFRMFRRDIKLYSRSYLGYGLMIARQTIFINETNNKQLVDSHQLHSRCFVNGITGKFKFQDITWTVQAHENINSDERFYSCMSTIDHYVSLNVQPAVGLDQM
;
A
#
# COMPACT_ATOMS: atom_id res chain seq x y z
N GLU A 1 6.71 -3.48 12.96
CA GLU A 1 5.54 -3.42 12.07
C GLU A 1 5.72 -4.20 10.77
N THR A 2 6.88 -4.16 10.09
CA THR A 2 7.10 -4.95 8.86
C THR A 2 7.05 -6.47 9.06
N GLU A 3 7.26 -6.96 10.29
CA GLU A 3 7.12 -8.38 10.66
C GLU A 3 5.67 -8.87 10.48
N GLU A 4 4.65 -8.06 10.81
CA GLU A 4 3.23 -8.42 10.66
C GLU A 4 2.89 -8.73 9.19
N GLY A 5 3.37 -7.91 8.26
CA GLY A 5 3.19 -8.15 6.83
C GLY A 5 3.92 -9.39 6.32
N ILE A 6 5.12 -9.67 6.84
CA ILE A 6 5.89 -10.88 6.50
C ILE A 6 5.19 -12.14 7.02
N ASP A 7 4.68 -12.11 8.25
CA ASP A 7 3.96 -13.23 8.87
C ASP A 7 2.62 -13.49 8.14
N ALA A 8 1.91 -12.42 7.77
CA ALA A 8 0.71 -12.51 6.95
C ALA A 8 1.01 -13.15 5.59
N TRP A 9 2.08 -12.71 4.91
CA TRP A 9 2.50 -13.30 3.64
C TRP A 9 2.90 -14.77 3.78
N LEU A 10 3.70 -15.12 4.79
CA LEU A 10 4.10 -16.50 5.08
C LEU A 10 2.87 -17.39 5.31
N THR A 11 1.90 -16.89 6.07
CA THR A 11 0.65 -17.58 6.35
C THR A 11 -0.14 -17.83 5.07
N LEU A 12 -0.29 -16.81 4.22
CA LEU A 12 -1.03 -16.94 2.95
C LEU A 12 -0.36 -17.95 2.02
N VAL A 13 0.96 -17.86 1.82
CA VAL A 13 1.71 -18.80 0.97
C VAL A 13 1.58 -20.23 1.48
N TYR A 14 1.72 -20.43 2.80
CA TYR A 14 1.58 -21.73 3.44
C TYR A 14 0.18 -22.33 3.23
N LEU A 15 -0.87 -21.56 3.52
CA LEU A 15 -2.26 -22.01 3.38
C LEU A 15 -2.66 -22.27 1.93
N LYS A 16 -2.05 -21.56 0.98
CA LYS A 16 -2.25 -21.78 -0.45
C LYS A 16 -1.43 -22.95 -1.00
N GLY A 17 -0.49 -23.48 -0.21
CA GLY A 17 0.41 -24.56 -0.64
C GLY A 17 1.37 -24.13 -1.76
N GLU A 18 1.66 -22.83 -1.88
CA GLU A 18 2.62 -22.32 -2.87
C GLU A 18 4.06 -22.45 -2.37
N GLN A 19 5.01 -22.43 -3.30
CA GLN A 19 6.42 -22.28 -2.94
C GLN A 19 6.67 -20.85 -2.47
N PHE A 20 7.31 -20.68 -1.33
CA PHE A 20 7.70 -19.36 -0.83
C PHE A 20 8.64 -18.60 -1.77
N TYR A 21 9.59 -19.30 -2.38
CA TYR A 21 10.47 -18.70 -3.37
C TYR A 21 9.72 -18.51 -4.69
N GLY A 22 9.64 -17.27 -5.19
CA GLY A 22 8.97 -16.95 -6.43
C GLY A 22 7.44 -17.03 -6.36
N SER A 23 6.85 -17.03 -5.15
CA SER A 23 5.39 -16.94 -5.01
C SER A 23 4.88 -15.65 -5.64
N ARG A 24 3.72 -15.74 -6.27
CA ARG A 24 3.00 -14.58 -6.82
C ARG A 24 1.90 -14.08 -5.87
N ILE A 25 1.91 -14.56 -4.64
CA ILE A 25 1.01 -14.09 -3.59
C ILE A 25 1.59 -12.79 -3.03
N ALA A 26 0.71 -11.79 -2.92
CA ALA A 26 0.92 -10.61 -2.10
C ALA A 26 -0.01 -10.67 -0.88
N ALA A 27 0.50 -10.23 0.26
CA ALA A 27 -0.29 -9.90 1.43
C ALA A 27 -0.57 -8.39 1.44
N LEU A 28 -1.83 -8.03 1.58
CA LEU A 28 -2.26 -6.66 1.86
C LEU A 28 -3.01 -6.72 3.19
N ASP A 29 -2.46 -6.06 4.20
CA ASP A 29 -3.05 -5.97 5.53
C ASP A 29 -3.55 -4.55 5.78
N LEU A 30 -4.81 -4.42 6.21
CA LEU A 30 -5.52 -3.17 6.39
C LEU A 30 -5.88 -3.04 7.88
N GLY A 31 -4.88 -2.75 8.69
CA GLY A 31 -5.01 -2.58 10.13
C GLY A 31 -5.74 -1.29 10.54
N GLY A 32 -5.85 -1.08 11.85
CA GLY A 32 -6.46 0.13 12.40
C GLY A 32 -5.58 1.38 12.25
N GLY A 33 -4.27 1.23 12.45
CA GLY A 33 -3.27 2.32 12.46
C GLY A 33 -2.35 2.37 11.23
N SER A 34 -2.19 1.26 10.54
CA SER A 34 -1.31 1.11 9.38
C SER A 34 -1.98 0.29 8.29
N THR A 35 -1.46 0.44 7.07
CA THR A 35 -1.70 -0.48 5.96
C THR A 35 -0.37 -1.05 5.51
N GLN A 36 -0.28 -2.35 5.31
CA GLN A 36 0.96 -3.05 4.99
C GLN A 36 0.82 -3.81 3.68
N ILE A 37 1.88 -3.83 2.90
CA ILE A 37 1.98 -4.66 1.71
C ILE A 37 3.26 -5.48 1.76
N THR A 38 3.14 -6.77 1.50
CA THR A 38 4.28 -7.69 1.46
C THR A 38 4.16 -8.67 0.31
N TYR A 39 5.24 -8.83 -0.43
CA TYR A 39 5.28 -9.77 -1.55
C TYR A 39 6.71 -10.17 -1.89
N ASN A 40 6.84 -11.24 -2.68
CA ASN A 40 8.09 -11.63 -3.29
C ASN A 40 8.23 -10.88 -4.63
N PRO A 41 9.10 -9.86 -4.74
CA PRO A 41 9.26 -9.15 -5.99
C PRO A 41 9.91 -10.10 -7.01
N ALA A 42 9.38 -10.14 -8.25
CA ALA A 42 9.94 -10.91 -9.35
C ALA A 42 11.26 -10.30 -9.85
N LEU A 43 12.28 -10.30 -8.98
CA LEU A 43 13.62 -9.84 -9.29
C LEU A 43 14.34 -10.94 -10.08
N SER A 44 13.90 -11.17 -11.32
CA SER A 44 14.67 -12.01 -12.27
C SER A 44 16.08 -11.44 -12.45
N ASN A 45 17.03 -12.25 -12.91
CA ASN A 45 18.48 -11.95 -12.94
C ASN A 45 18.93 -10.79 -13.89
N THR A 46 18.09 -9.79 -14.15
CA THR A 46 18.48 -8.53 -14.80
C THR A 46 19.20 -7.61 -13.82
N SER A 47 20.16 -6.83 -14.33
CA SER A 47 20.96 -5.92 -13.51
C SER A 47 20.06 -4.92 -12.79
N LEU A 48 20.46 -4.49 -11.58
CA LEU A 48 19.71 -3.51 -10.78
C LEU A 48 19.46 -2.21 -11.55
N ALA A 49 20.37 -1.83 -12.44
CA ALA A 49 20.24 -0.70 -13.37
C ALA A 49 19.17 -0.92 -14.46
N GLU A 50 19.01 -2.13 -14.99
CA GLU A 50 17.91 -2.44 -15.93
C GLU A 50 16.56 -2.51 -15.21
N LYS A 51 16.56 -2.97 -13.96
CA LYS A 51 15.38 -2.97 -13.08
C LYS A 51 14.94 -1.55 -12.72
N LEU A 52 15.89 -0.67 -12.39
CA LEU A 52 15.60 0.74 -12.12
C LEU A 52 15.06 1.45 -13.37
N ASN A 53 15.64 1.17 -14.55
CA ASN A 53 15.15 1.70 -15.82
C ASN A 53 13.75 1.20 -16.21
N LEU A 54 13.34 0.02 -15.76
CA LEU A 54 11.97 -0.50 -15.93
C LEU A 54 11.00 0.14 -14.94
N LEU A 55 11.41 0.33 -13.68
CA LEU A 55 10.59 0.93 -12.63
C LEU A 55 10.38 2.45 -12.84
N LEU A 56 11.39 3.17 -13.33
CA LEU A 56 11.32 4.61 -13.64
C LEU A 56 10.44 4.92 -14.87
N LYS A 57 10.27 3.98 -15.81
CA LYS A 57 9.33 4.15 -16.94
C LYS A 57 7.86 4.17 -16.50
N VAL A 58 7.56 3.68 -15.30
CA VAL A 58 6.18 3.58 -14.75
C VAL A 58 5.76 4.84 -13.98
N GLN A 59 6.69 5.77 -13.71
CA GLN A 59 6.37 7.11 -13.19
C GLN A 59 5.92 8.09 -14.27
N GLN A 60 5.87 7.69 -15.54
CA GLN A 60 5.19 8.50 -16.54
C GLN A 60 3.70 8.52 -16.22
N PRO A 61 3.06 9.70 -16.19
CA PRO A 61 1.65 9.83 -15.83
C PRO A 61 0.83 8.89 -16.71
N ILE A 62 -0.06 8.14 -16.07
CA ILE A 62 -1.04 7.30 -16.76
C ILE A 62 -1.80 8.23 -17.72
N GLU A 63 -1.67 7.99 -19.02
CA GLU A 63 -2.42 8.73 -20.04
C GLU A 63 -3.92 8.67 -19.71
N PRO A 64 -4.68 9.79 -19.79
CA PRO A 64 -6.08 9.86 -19.37
C PRO A 64 -7.00 8.77 -19.95
N GLU A 65 -6.62 8.20 -21.10
CA GLU A 65 -7.32 7.10 -21.75
C GLU A 65 -7.32 5.79 -20.94
N GLN A 66 -6.26 5.50 -20.17
CA GLN A 66 -6.21 4.27 -19.36
C GLN A 66 -7.07 4.36 -18.10
N ILE A 67 -7.28 5.56 -17.56
CA ILE A 67 -8.19 5.80 -16.41
C ILE A 67 -9.66 5.57 -16.83
N ASN A 68 -10.01 5.91 -18.07
CA ASN A 68 -11.36 5.69 -18.59
C ASN A 68 -11.69 4.21 -18.81
N ALA A 69 -10.69 3.36 -19.09
CA ALA A 69 -10.89 1.92 -19.26
C ALA A 69 -11.27 1.19 -17.95
N PHE A 70 -10.88 1.72 -16.79
CA PHE A 70 -11.29 1.20 -15.48
C PHE A 70 -12.67 1.68 -15.02
N ARG A 71 -13.25 2.67 -15.72
CA ARG A 71 -14.57 3.26 -15.41
C ARG A 71 -15.73 2.64 -16.17
N ASP A 72 -15.48 1.74 -17.12
CA ASP A 72 -16.54 1.13 -17.94
C ASP A 72 -16.94 -0.27 -17.41
N PRO A 73 -18.15 -0.43 -16.81
CA PRO A 73 -18.61 -1.72 -16.30
C PRO A 73 -18.93 -2.77 -17.39
N SER A 74 -18.81 -2.43 -18.67
CA SER A 74 -19.32 -3.25 -19.78
C SER A 74 -18.27 -4.06 -20.57
N ASN A 75 -16.96 -3.87 -20.33
CA ASN A 75 -15.93 -4.51 -21.16
C ASN A 75 -15.53 -5.93 -20.68
N LYS A 76 -15.98 -6.97 -21.39
CA LYS A 76 -15.89 -8.40 -21.03
C LYS A 76 -14.67 -9.17 -21.56
N ASN A 77 -13.57 -8.54 -21.98
CA ASN A 77 -12.44 -9.28 -22.55
C ASN A 77 -11.24 -9.42 -21.60
N LYS A 78 -11.24 -10.47 -20.78
CA LYS A 78 -10.06 -10.93 -20.01
C LYS A 78 -9.08 -11.64 -20.95
N LYS A 79 -7.92 -11.05 -21.26
CA LYS A 79 -6.79 -11.78 -21.88
C LYS A 79 -5.97 -12.49 -20.80
N GLN A 80 -5.70 -13.78 -21.02
CA GLN A 80 -4.99 -14.67 -20.11
C GLN A 80 -3.46 -14.57 -20.31
N MET A 81 -2.69 -14.58 -19.22
CA MET A 81 -1.22 -14.47 -19.24
C MET A 81 -0.52 -15.75 -19.73
N PRO A 82 0.63 -15.63 -20.45
CA PRO A 82 1.41 -16.76 -20.95
C PRO A 82 2.28 -17.41 -19.87
N LYS A 83 2.56 -18.72 -20.01
CA LYS A 83 3.41 -19.51 -19.10
C LYS A 83 4.87 -19.54 -19.58
N ILE A 84 5.82 -19.52 -18.65
CA ILE A 84 7.27 -19.65 -18.90
C ILE A 84 7.80 -20.88 -18.17
N ASP A 85 8.69 -21.62 -18.84
CA ASP A 85 9.29 -22.89 -18.40
C ASP A 85 10.66 -22.65 -17.72
N VAL A 86 10.96 -23.37 -16.64
CA VAL A 86 12.02 -23.03 -15.68
C VAL A 86 12.91 -24.24 -15.42
N ASP A 87 14.02 -24.34 -16.14
CA ASP A 87 15.14 -25.22 -15.79
C ASP A 87 16.47 -24.51 -16.07
N GLN A 88 17.30 -24.43 -15.02
CA GLN A 88 18.73 -24.07 -14.94
C GLN A 88 19.07 -22.75 -14.24
N ALA A 89 19.64 -22.84 -13.03
CA ALA A 89 20.98 -22.31 -12.70
C ALA A 89 21.38 -22.65 -11.26
N GLY A 90 22.67 -22.98 -11.08
CA GLY A 90 23.27 -23.58 -9.89
C GLY A 90 23.50 -22.63 -8.70
N LEU A 91 23.79 -23.25 -7.55
CA LEU A 91 24.00 -22.67 -6.22
C LEU A 91 25.49 -22.43 -5.95
N GLU A 92 25.87 -21.28 -5.38
CA GLU A 92 27.05 -21.14 -4.50
C GLU A 92 26.77 -20.16 -3.33
N GLU A 93 27.37 -20.44 -2.16
CA GLU A 93 27.05 -19.90 -0.84
C GLU A 93 27.66 -18.51 -0.54
N ILE A 94 26.89 -17.59 0.09
CA ILE A 94 27.42 -16.35 0.69
C ILE A 94 26.83 -16.12 2.09
N LYS A 95 27.70 -15.65 3.01
CA LYS A 95 27.51 -15.48 4.46
C LYS A 95 26.65 -14.24 4.84
N PRO A 96 26.03 -14.23 6.04
CA PRO A 96 25.03 -13.22 6.43
C PRO A 96 25.65 -11.87 6.86
N VAL A 97 24.95 -10.77 6.55
CA VAL A 97 25.29 -9.39 6.97
C VAL A 97 24.39 -8.94 8.14
N LYS A 98 24.98 -8.17 9.08
CA LYS A 98 24.41 -7.76 10.37
C LYS A 98 23.34 -6.65 10.24
N HIS A 99 22.29 -6.73 11.06
CA HIS A 99 21.23 -5.73 11.23
C HIS A 99 21.74 -4.41 11.85
N ILE A 100 21.31 -3.27 11.30
CA ILE A 100 21.48 -1.92 11.89
C ILE A 100 20.13 -1.44 12.44
N LYS A 101 20.14 -0.82 13.63
CA LYS A 101 18.96 -0.43 14.43
C LYS A 101 18.30 0.87 13.93
N GLN A 102 16.98 0.95 14.10
CA GLN A 102 16.00 1.91 13.54
C GLN A 102 15.94 3.34 14.14
N GLN A 103 16.93 3.84 14.89
CA GLN A 103 16.69 5.05 15.73
C GLN A 103 17.07 6.43 15.17
N ASP A 104 17.60 6.58 13.96
CA ASP A 104 18.06 7.89 13.44
C ASP A 104 17.37 8.33 12.12
N MET A 105 16.04 8.28 12.03
CA MET A 105 15.29 8.60 10.79
C MET A 105 14.25 9.71 11.00
N SER A 106 14.68 10.98 10.95
CA SER A 106 13.71 12.08 10.69
C SER A 106 14.23 13.26 9.86
N ASN A 107 15.49 13.30 9.42
CA ASN A 107 16.02 14.43 8.64
C ASN A 107 16.80 14.07 7.35
N ASN A 108 17.04 12.78 7.07
CA ASN A 108 17.89 12.35 5.95
C ASN A 108 17.15 11.76 4.74
N GLU A 109 15.82 11.60 4.77
CA GLU A 109 15.07 11.00 3.65
C GLU A 109 15.08 11.84 2.36
N LYS A 110 15.45 13.12 2.42
CA LYS A 110 15.40 14.01 1.25
C LYS A 110 16.52 13.82 0.21
N ASN A 111 17.52 12.97 0.48
CA ASN A 111 18.67 12.76 -0.42
C ASN A 111 18.89 11.31 -0.85
N LEU A 112 17.98 10.38 -0.54
CA LEU A 112 18.11 8.99 -1.01
C LEU A 112 17.55 8.86 -2.43
N THR A 113 18.28 8.11 -3.25
CA THR A 113 17.81 7.66 -4.56
C THR A 113 16.61 6.71 -4.38
N GLU A 114 15.76 6.60 -5.40
CA GLU A 114 14.62 5.68 -5.37
C GLU A 114 15.05 4.22 -5.15
N GLU A 115 16.24 3.86 -5.66
CA GLU A 115 16.84 2.55 -5.45
C GLU A 115 17.10 2.28 -3.97
N GLU A 116 17.69 3.25 -3.26
CA GLU A 116 17.95 3.13 -1.83
C GLU A 116 16.66 3.07 -1.01
N ILE A 117 15.61 3.78 -1.44
CA ILE A 117 14.27 3.70 -0.83
C ILE A 117 13.68 2.31 -1.04
N VAL A 118 13.75 1.73 -2.23
CA VAL A 118 13.24 0.37 -2.47
C VAL A 118 14.03 -0.64 -1.65
N MET A 119 15.36 -0.55 -1.67
CA MET A 119 16.25 -1.47 -0.96
C MET A 119 16.09 -1.40 0.56
N SER A 120 15.69 -0.26 1.13
CA SER A 120 15.42 -0.15 2.57
C SER A 120 14.17 -0.90 3.03
N HIS A 121 13.26 -1.23 2.09
CA HIS A 121 12.05 -2.03 2.33
C HIS A 121 12.22 -3.50 1.90
N MET A 122 13.41 -3.89 1.46
CA MET A 122 13.73 -5.27 1.11
C MET A 122 14.19 -6.05 2.35
N HIS A 123 13.54 -7.19 2.58
CA HIS A 123 13.86 -8.12 3.65
C HIS A 123 14.32 -9.44 3.05
N GLN A 124 15.39 -10.02 3.61
CA GLN A 124 15.86 -11.35 3.24
C GLN A 124 15.93 -12.22 4.48
N PHE A 125 15.36 -13.42 4.39
CA PHE A 125 15.49 -14.44 5.43
C PHE A 125 15.64 -15.81 4.78
N ARG A 126 16.18 -16.76 5.55
CA ARG A 126 16.41 -18.13 5.09
C ARG A 126 15.36 -19.04 5.69
N MET A 127 14.61 -19.73 4.83
CA MET A 127 13.62 -20.73 5.22
C MET A 127 13.74 -21.95 4.31
N PHE A 128 13.69 -23.15 4.89
CA PHE A 128 13.81 -24.41 4.13
C PHE A 128 15.05 -24.49 3.21
N ARG A 129 16.18 -23.93 3.67
CA ARG A 129 17.44 -23.82 2.89
C ARG A 129 17.34 -22.98 1.62
N ARG A 130 16.28 -22.19 1.46
CA ARG A 130 16.17 -21.16 0.42
C ARG A 130 16.16 -19.78 1.06
N ASP A 131 16.84 -18.84 0.41
CA ASP A 131 16.75 -17.44 0.77
C ASP A 131 15.50 -16.86 0.10
N ILE A 132 14.62 -16.28 0.91
CA ILE A 132 13.41 -15.62 0.47
C ILE A 132 13.66 -14.13 0.62
N LYS A 133 13.47 -13.40 -0.48
CA LYS A 133 13.49 -11.94 -0.50
C LYS A 133 12.05 -11.45 -0.61
N LEU A 134 11.66 -10.58 0.29
CA LEU A 134 10.35 -9.93 0.29
C LEU A 134 10.54 -8.43 0.27
N TYR A 135 9.72 -7.75 -0.52
CA TYR A 135 9.45 -6.34 -0.29
C TYR A 135 8.37 -6.27 0.78
N SER A 136 8.60 -5.50 1.85
CA SER A 136 7.59 -5.23 2.87
C SER A 136 7.60 -3.75 3.25
N ARG A 137 6.44 -3.11 3.19
CA ARG A 137 6.28 -1.70 3.58
C ARG A 137 5.03 -1.52 4.43
N SER A 138 5.18 -0.75 5.51
CA SER A 138 4.09 -0.28 6.36
C SER A 138 3.85 1.21 6.11
N TYR A 139 2.60 1.58 5.89
CA TYR A 139 2.14 2.95 5.75
C TYR A 139 1.42 3.35 7.04
N LEU A 140 2.18 3.86 8.00
CA LEU A 140 1.63 4.35 9.26
C LEU A 140 0.75 5.58 9.02
N GLY A 141 -0.39 5.66 9.71
CA GLY A 141 -1.37 6.71 9.50
C GLY A 141 -2.36 6.41 8.36
N TYR A 142 -2.15 5.31 7.63
CA TYR A 142 -3.01 4.89 6.52
C TYR A 142 -3.83 3.62 6.83
N GLY A 143 -3.87 3.20 8.10
CA GLY A 143 -4.83 2.19 8.54
C GLY A 143 -6.27 2.70 8.50
N LEU A 144 -7.22 1.78 8.44
CA LEU A 144 -8.64 2.08 8.21
C LEU A 144 -9.23 3.07 9.22
N MET A 145 -8.83 3.00 10.49
CA MET A 145 -9.41 3.83 11.54
C MET A 145 -8.71 5.20 11.61
N ILE A 146 -7.38 5.22 11.64
CA ILE A 146 -6.62 6.48 11.69
C ILE A 146 -6.84 7.32 10.43
N ALA A 147 -6.88 6.71 9.24
CA ALA A 147 -7.10 7.43 7.99
C ALA A 147 -8.47 8.11 7.98
N ARG A 148 -9.51 7.39 8.41
CA ARG A 148 -10.86 7.96 8.58
C ARG A 148 -10.86 9.15 9.54
N GLN A 149 -10.22 9.01 10.70
CA GLN A 149 -10.13 10.09 11.68
C GLN A 149 -9.46 11.33 11.06
N THR A 150 -8.32 11.17 10.39
CA THR A 150 -7.59 12.29 9.79
C THR A 150 -8.39 12.98 8.69
N ILE A 151 -9.02 12.20 7.79
CA ILE A 151 -9.85 12.73 6.72
C ILE A 151 -11.02 13.53 7.30
N PHE A 152 -11.74 12.97 8.26
CA PHE A 152 -12.94 13.62 8.83
C PHE A 152 -12.59 14.87 9.64
N ILE A 153 -11.48 14.86 10.39
CA ILE A 153 -10.98 16.06 11.08
C ILE A 153 -10.65 17.18 10.07
N ASN A 154 -9.95 16.83 9.00
CA ASN A 154 -9.57 17.79 7.97
C ASN A 154 -10.80 18.37 7.25
N GLU A 155 -11.76 17.53 6.86
CA GLU A 155 -12.99 17.98 6.20
C GLU A 155 -13.91 18.81 7.10
N THR A 156 -13.91 18.56 8.41
CA THR A 156 -14.70 19.35 9.37
C THR A 156 -14.24 20.81 9.37
N ASN A 157 -12.94 21.06 9.25
CA ASN A 157 -12.31 22.38 9.17
C ASN A 157 -12.85 23.40 10.21
N ASN A 158 -13.22 22.92 11.40
CA ASN A 158 -13.76 23.71 12.49
C ASN A 158 -13.28 23.13 13.81
N LYS A 159 -12.35 23.84 14.46
CA LYS A 159 -11.70 23.39 15.69
C LYS A 159 -12.70 23.16 16.83
N GLN A 160 -13.72 24.02 16.98
CA GLN A 160 -14.71 23.86 18.04
C GLN A 160 -15.53 22.59 17.88
N LEU A 161 -15.89 22.22 16.64
CA LEU A 161 -16.59 20.96 16.37
C LEU A 161 -15.70 19.76 16.68
N VAL A 162 -14.45 19.78 16.22
CA VAL A 162 -13.47 18.72 16.51
C VAL A 162 -13.25 18.57 18.02
N ASP A 163 -13.07 19.68 18.76
CA ASP A 163 -12.87 19.67 20.22
C ASP A 163 -14.11 19.14 20.96
N SER A 164 -15.31 19.28 20.38
CA SER A 164 -16.56 18.70 20.90
C SER A 164 -16.84 17.28 20.38
N HIS A 165 -15.85 16.64 19.75
CA HIS A 165 -15.93 15.32 19.14
C HIS A 165 -17.03 15.19 18.06
N GLN A 166 -17.26 16.25 17.29
CA GLN A 166 -18.17 16.27 16.16
C GLN A 166 -17.38 16.40 14.86
N LEU A 167 -17.56 15.44 13.96
CA LEU A 167 -16.87 15.40 12.68
C LEU A 167 -17.85 15.35 11.51
N HIS A 168 -17.53 16.10 10.48
CA HIS A 168 -18.30 16.19 9.26
C HIS A 168 -17.46 15.64 8.11
N SER A 169 -18.09 14.87 7.22
CA SER A 169 -17.41 14.37 6.03
C SER A 169 -18.35 14.29 4.84
N ARG A 170 -17.77 14.52 3.67
CA ARG A 170 -18.46 14.37 2.38
C ARG A 170 -18.75 12.90 2.08
N CYS A 171 -18.05 11.98 2.74
CA CYS A 171 -18.20 10.53 2.58
C CYS A 171 -19.44 9.93 3.27
N PHE A 172 -20.18 10.69 4.09
CA PHE A 172 -21.42 10.22 4.70
C PHE A 172 -22.66 10.66 3.92
N VAL A 173 -23.67 9.80 3.84
CA VAL A 173 -24.95 10.11 3.18
C VAL A 173 -25.75 11.09 4.05
N ASN A 174 -26.46 12.04 3.42
CA ASN A 174 -27.30 13.02 4.11
C ASN A 174 -28.34 12.33 5.01
N GLY A 175 -28.65 12.97 6.13
CA GLY A 175 -29.66 12.49 7.09
C GLY A 175 -29.20 11.33 7.98
N ILE A 176 -27.94 10.90 7.88
CA ILE A 176 -27.36 9.88 8.75
C ILE A 176 -26.37 10.53 9.72
N THR A 177 -26.61 10.34 11.02
CA THR A 177 -25.64 10.59 12.09
C THR A 177 -25.13 9.26 12.61
N GLY A 178 -23.81 9.09 12.64
CA GLY A 178 -23.15 7.89 13.12
C GLY A 178 -22.30 8.13 14.37
N LYS A 179 -21.82 7.03 14.95
CA LYS A 179 -20.77 7.04 15.97
C LYS A 179 -19.54 6.32 15.44
N PHE A 180 -18.38 6.94 15.61
CA PHE A 180 -17.10 6.38 15.22
C PHE A 180 -16.20 6.37 16.46
N LYS A 181 -15.78 5.19 16.91
CA LYS A 181 -14.84 5.07 18.02
C LYS A 181 -13.48 4.70 17.47
N PHE A 182 -12.46 5.45 17.89
CA PHE A 182 -11.07 5.09 17.65
C PHE A 182 -10.24 5.50 18.86
N GLN A 183 -9.41 4.57 19.34
CA GLN A 183 -8.82 4.65 20.68
C GLN A 183 -9.92 4.86 21.74
N ASP A 184 -9.71 5.73 22.72
CA ASP A 184 -10.67 6.01 23.78
C ASP A 184 -11.64 7.16 23.43
N ILE A 185 -11.62 7.65 22.20
CA ILE A 185 -12.47 8.77 21.75
C ILE A 185 -13.63 8.23 20.91
N THR A 186 -14.85 8.66 21.25
CA THR A 186 -16.04 8.40 20.46
C THR A 186 -16.52 9.69 19.80
N TRP A 187 -16.43 9.71 18.47
CA TRP A 187 -16.80 10.82 17.62
C TRP A 187 -18.26 10.67 17.17
N THR A 188 -18.97 11.79 17.10
CA THR A 188 -20.23 11.88 16.37
C THR A 188 -19.92 12.31 14.95
N VAL A 189 -20.28 11.47 13.97
CA VAL A 189 -19.95 11.71 12.56
C VAL A 189 -21.22 12.02 11.76
N GLN A 190 -21.16 13.01 10.89
CA GLN A 190 -22.30 13.50 10.11
C GLN A 190 -21.91 13.85 8.68
N ALA A 191 -22.89 13.83 7.78
CA ALA A 191 -22.69 14.30 6.42
C ALA A 191 -22.37 15.79 6.37
N HIS A 192 -21.45 16.17 5.49
CA HIS A 192 -21.30 17.56 5.12
C HIS A 192 -22.56 18.02 4.37
N GLU A 193 -23.13 19.15 4.80
CA GLU A 193 -24.32 19.75 4.20
C GLU A 193 -24.02 20.27 2.78
N ASN A 194 -25.06 20.39 1.95
CA ASN A 194 -25.03 20.97 0.60
C ASN A 194 -24.29 20.19 -0.49
N ILE A 195 -24.14 18.87 -0.35
CA ILE A 195 -23.64 18.00 -1.43
C ILE A 195 -24.79 17.20 -2.03
N ASN A 196 -24.97 17.29 -3.35
CA ASN A 196 -25.92 16.47 -4.09
C ASN A 196 -25.59 14.97 -3.89
N SER A 197 -26.60 14.11 -3.75
CA SER A 197 -26.40 12.66 -3.60
C SER A 197 -25.56 12.08 -4.73
N ASP A 198 -25.79 12.55 -5.96
CA ASP A 198 -25.19 11.99 -7.17
C ASP A 198 -23.71 12.35 -7.29
N GLU A 199 -23.28 13.44 -6.66
CA GLU A 199 -21.90 13.92 -6.66
C GLU A 199 -21.10 13.44 -5.44
N ARG A 200 -21.80 12.89 -4.44
CA ARG A 200 -21.21 12.56 -3.14
C ARG A 200 -20.07 11.56 -3.23
N PHE A 201 -20.25 10.51 -4.05
CA PHE A 201 -19.21 9.52 -4.27
C PHE A 201 -17.93 10.16 -4.82
N TYR A 202 -18.05 11.01 -5.84
CA TYR A 202 -16.90 11.68 -6.45
C TYR A 202 -16.27 12.71 -5.51
N SER A 203 -17.07 13.45 -4.76
CA SER A 203 -16.57 14.42 -3.77
C SER A 203 -15.78 13.73 -2.66
N CYS A 204 -16.30 12.62 -2.12
CA CYS A 204 -15.60 11.78 -1.16
C CYS A 204 -14.31 11.19 -1.74
N MET A 205 -14.38 10.64 -2.96
CA MET A 205 -13.22 10.07 -3.65
C MET A 205 -12.12 11.12 -3.85
N SER A 206 -12.47 12.34 -4.25
CA SER A 206 -11.50 13.42 -4.43
C SER A 206 -10.80 13.81 -3.13
N THR A 207 -11.52 13.85 -2.00
CA THR A 207 -10.90 14.08 -0.69
C THR A 207 -9.93 12.95 -0.34
N ILE A 208 -10.33 11.69 -0.54
CA ILE A 208 -9.50 10.52 -0.23
C ILE A 208 -8.26 10.50 -1.11
N ASP A 209 -8.41 10.77 -2.41
CA ASP A 209 -7.30 10.81 -3.37
C ASP A 209 -6.27 11.89 -3.00
N HIS A 210 -6.73 13.06 -2.60
CA HIS A 210 -5.84 14.11 -2.08
C HIS A 210 -5.10 13.67 -0.81
N TYR A 211 -5.77 12.99 0.13
CA TYR A 211 -5.15 12.50 1.36
C TYR A 211 -4.08 11.42 1.10
N VAL A 212 -4.34 10.52 0.15
CA VAL A 212 -3.41 9.44 -0.21
C VAL A 212 -2.24 9.97 -1.03
N SER A 213 -2.50 10.75 -2.08
CA SER A 213 -1.48 11.24 -3.01
C SER A 213 -0.40 12.12 -2.36
N LEU A 214 -0.72 12.83 -1.27
CA LEU A 214 0.25 13.71 -0.61
C LEU A 214 1.38 12.96 0.10
N ASN A 215 1.11 11.77 0.66
CA ASN A 215 2.10 11.11 1.52
C ASN A 215 2.24 9.59 1.32
N VAL A 216 1.56 8.99 0.33
CA VAL A 216 1.75 7.59 -0.04
C VAL A 216 2.55 7.49 -1.32
N GLN A 217 3.79 6.99 -1.21
CA GLN A 217 4.53 6.52 -2.37
C GLN A 217 4.05 5.10 -2.73
N PRO A 218 3.75 4.82 -4.01
CA PRO A 218 3.37 3.49 -4.45
C PRO A 218 4.42 2.44 -4.07
N ALA A 219 3.97 1.23 -3.75
CA ALA A 219 4.87 0.10 -3.64
C ALA A 219 5.40 -0.27 -5.04
N VAL A 220 6.68 -0.55 -5.14
CA VAL A 220 7.43 -0.57 -6.41
C VAL A 220 7.50 -1.97 -7.01
N GLY A 221 7.06 -2.16 -8.25
CA GLY A 221 7.16 -3.46 -8.95
C GLY A 221 6.00 -4.43 -8.69
N LEU A 222 4.85 -3.91 -8.27
CA LEU A 222 3.57 -4.64 -8.12
C LEU A 222 3.01 -5.16 -9.46
N ASP A 223 3.27 -4.45 -10.55
CA ASP A 223 2.89 -4.80 -11.92
C ASP A 223 3.70 -5.97 -12.51
N GLN A 224 4.76 -6.39 -11.80
CA GLN A 224 5.68 -7.45 -12.21
C GLN A 224 5.45 -8.78 -11.48
N MET A 225 4.41 -8.87 -10.63
CA MET A 225 3.93 -10.13 -10.00
C MET A 225 3.01 -10.94 -10.90
#